data_AF-A0A7J6PRS7-F1
#
_entry.id   AF-A0A7J6PRS7-F1
#
_cell.length_a   1.000
_cell.length_b   1.000
_cell.length_c   1.000
_cell.angle_alpha   90.00
_cell.angle_beta   90.00
_cell.angle_gamma   90.00
#
_symmetry.space_group_name_H-M   'P 1'
#
loop_
_entity.id
_entity.type
_entity.pdbx_description
1 polymer ?
#
loop_
_entity_poly.entity_id
_entity_poly.type
_entity_poly.pdbx_seq_one_letter_code
_entity_poly.pdbx_strand_id
1 'polypeptide(L)'
;MNTEPVIGSLKKLAGHAFVVYGRHTDWASDAAATDGRLKDIISTLRKSLPKNFPVLVAEGISGEDKQGDVLLFPQGLRVRAGEDLEKVKNQGDSGNAVITHPRAVPLTHESRHAFICGHSGRDRRCGRCGPELAAKILAFGDPRTHVRLCSHVGGHK
;
A
#
# COMPACT_ATOMS: atom_id res chain seq x y z
N MET A 1 6.80 20.43 28.85
CA MET A 1 5.95 19.32 28.36
C MET A 1 6.84 18.37 27.59
N ASN A 2 6.91 17.08 27.97
CA ASN A 2 7.70 16.09 27.23
C ASN A 2 7.10 15.95 25.83
N THR A 3 7.88 16.31 24.81
CA THR A 3 7.53 16.22 23.38
C THR A 3 7.93 14.87 22.79
N GLU A 4 8.46 13.95 23.59
CA GLU A 4 8.89 12.65 23.09
C GLU A 4 7.69 11.74 22.80
N PRO A 5 7.58 11.20 21.57
CA PRO A 5 6.52 10.27 21.23
C PRO A 5 6.65 8.99 22.07
N VAL A 6 5.54 8.55 22.66
CA VAL A 6 5.46 7.28 23.41
C VAL A 6 5.93 6.14 22.51
N ILE A 7 6.73 5.21 23.05
CA ILE A 7 7.16 3.99 22.33
C ILE A 7 5.91 3.28 21.78
N GLY A 8 5.90 2.99 20.49
CA GLY A 8 4.74 2.41 19.79
C GLY A 8 3.65 3.40 19.36
N SER A 9 3.82 4.72 19.54
CA SER A 9 2.88 5.70 18.99
C SER A 9 2.91 5.71 17.46
N LEU A 10 1.78 5.35 16.86
CA LEU A 10 1.60 5.41 15.42
C LEU A 10 1.26 6.85 15.01
N LYS A 11 1.91 7.33 13.96
CA LYS A 11 1.49 8.57 13.30
C LYS A 11 0.05 8.39 12.81
N LYS A 12 -0.80 9.39 13.04
CA LYS A 12 -2.14 9.41 12.43
C LYS A 12 -2.01 9.51 10.92
N LEU A 13 -2.31 8.41 10.24
CA LEU A 13 -2.31 8.33 8.77
C LEU A 13 -3.70 8.67 8.24
N ALA A 14 -3.74 9.39 7.12
CA ALA A 14 -5.00 9.71 6.44
C ALA A 14 -5.48 8.59 5.50
N GLY A 15 -4.59 7.63 5.20
CA GLY A 15 -4.87 6.50 4.33
C GLY A 15 -3.58 5.88 3.80
N HIS A 16 -3.70 5.04 2.77
CA HIS A 16 -2.57 4.36 2.14
C HIS A 16 -2.78 4.24 0.62
N ALA A 17 -1.71 4.44 -0.13
CA ALA A 17 -1.63 4.05 -1.53
C ALA A 17 -0.76 2.80 -1.64
N PHE A 18 -1.25 1.76 -2.30
CA PHE A 18 -0.48 0.56 -2.61
C PHE A 18 -0.30 0.45 -4.11
N VAL A 19 0.95 0.54 -4.57
CA VAL A 19 1.34 0.29 -5.95
C VAL A 19 1.57 -1.21 -6.12
N VAL A 20 0.80 -1.84 -6.99
CA VAL A 20 0.96 -3.27 -7.31
C VAL A 20 2.22 -3.45 -8.13
N TYR A 21 3.26 -4.08 -7.58
CA TYR A 21 4.53 -4.27 -8.30
C TYR A 21 5.38 -5.42 -7.79
N GLY A 22 5.72 -6.36 -8.69
CA GLY A 22 6.64 -7.46 -8.39
C GLY A 22 6.21 -8.33 -7.20
N ARG A 23 7.20 -8.97 -6.56
CA ARG A 23 7.00 -9.82 -5.38
C ARG A 23 7.85 -9.34 -4.22
N HIS A 24 7.37 -9.60 -3.00
CA HIS A 24 8.00 -9.17 -1.76
C HIS A 24 9.41 -9.74 -1.54
N THR A 25 9.70 -10.90 -2.13
CA THR A 25 11.02 -11.55 -2.11
C THR A 25 12.04 -10.88 -3.02
N ASP A 26 11.56 -10.15 -4.03
CA ASP A 26 12.38 -9.66 -5.14
C ASP A 26 12.70 -8.15 -4.97
N TRP A 27 12.10 -7.47 -4.00
CA TRP A 27 12.32 -6.05 -3.75
C TRP A 27 13.68 -5.78 -3.08
N ALA A 28 14.36 -4.74 -3.54
CA ALA A 28 15.53 -4.18 -2.85
C ALA A 28 15.15 -3.65 -1.45
N SER A 29 16.14 -3.32 -0.62
CA SER A 29 15.91 -2.80 0.75
C SER A 29 15.03 -1.54 0.79
N ASP A 30 15.13 -0.70 -0.24
CA ASP A 30 14.10 0.25 -0.63
C ASP A 30 13.31 -0.34 -1.80
N ALA A 31 12.05 -0.70 -1.57
CA ALA A 31 11.21 -1.32 -2.59
C ALA A 31 11.05 -0.41 -3.82
N ALA A 32 11.04 0.92 -3.63
CA ALA A 32 10.93 1.88 -4.73
C ALA A 32 12.16 1.88 -5.65
N ALA A 33 13.32 1.45 -5.16
CA ALA A 33 14.57 1.38 -5.93
C ALA A 33 14.69 0.09 -6.76
N THR A 34 13.73 -0.84 -6.65
CA THR A 34 13.75 -2.11 -7.38
C THR A 34 13.65 -1.90 -8.90
N ASP A 35 12.94 -0.87 -9.35
CA ASP A 35 12.68 -0.61 -10.77
C ASP A 35 12.47 0.89 -11.04
N GLY A 36 12.97 1.40 -12.16
CA GLY A 36 12.84 2.81 -12.56
C GLY A 36 11.38 3.26 -12.73
N ARG A 37 10.55 2.43 -13.37
CA ARG A 37 9.12 2.71 -13.55
C ARG A 37 8.38 2.76 -12.22
N LEU A 38 8.70 1.85 -11.30
CA LEU A 38 8.12 1.86 -9.95
C LEU A 38 8.50 3.13 -9.18
N LYS A 39 9.77 3.53 -9.27
CA LYS A 39 10.26 4.78 -8.68
C LYS A 39 9.49 5.99 -9.18
N ASP A 40 9.23 6.06 -10.48
CA ASP A 40 8.49 7.16 -11.11
C ASP A 40 7.03 7.20 -10.63
N ILE A 41 6.34 6.06 -10.60
CA ILE A 41 4.96 5.95 -10.09
C ILE A 41 4.88 6.46 -8.64
N ILE A 42 5.79 5.99 -7.77
CA ILE A 42 5.81 6.38 -6.36
C ILE A 42 6.11 7.87 -6.21
N SER A 43 7.04 8.41 -7.01
CA SER A 43 7.38 9.84 -7.03
C SER A 43 6.18 10.70 -7.40
N THR A 44 5.46 10.34 -8.45
CA THR A 44 4.24 11.04 -8.88
C THR A 44 3.17 11.02 -7.80
N LEU A 45 2.87 9.84 -7.23
CA LEU A 45 1.87 9.73 -6.15
C LEU A 45 2.24 10.55 -4.91
N ARG A 46 3.52 10.57 -4.51
CA ARG A 46 3.98 11.37 -3.36
C ARG A 46 3.85 12.88 -3.56
N LYS A 47 3.81 13.36 -4.81
CA LYS A 47 3.56 14.78 -5.12
C LYS A 47 2.07 15.13 -5.00
N SER A 48 1.20 14.19 -5.38
CA SER A 48 -0.26 14.41 -5.40
C SER A 48 -0.96 14.08 -4.08
N LEU A 49 -0.37 13.22 -3.25
CA LEU A 49 -0.96 12.74 -2.00
C LEU A 49 -0.47 13.53 -0.77
N PRO A 50 -1.28 13.61 0.30
CA PRO A 50 -0.86 14.22 1.56
C PRO A 50 0.36 13.54 2.19
N LYS A 51 1.15 14.29 2.97
CA LYS A 51 2.36 13.78 3.63
C LYS A 51 2.10 12.60 4.59
N ASN A 52 0.90 12.53 5.18
CA ASN A 52 0.47 11.43 6.05
C ASN A 52 -0.32 10.34 5.32
N PHE A 53 -0.15 10.23 3.99
CA PHE A 53 -0.73 9.21 3.13
C PHE A 53 0.41 8.41 2.47
N PRO A 54 1.01 7.43 3.17
CA PRO A 54 2.14 6.67 2.66
C PRO A 54 1.82 5.96 1.34
N VAL A 55 2.83 5.98 0.46
CA VAL A 55 2.85 5.22 -0.79
C VAL A 55 3.75 4.00 -0.60
N LEU A 56 3.15 2.83 -0.70
CA LEU A 56 3.74 1.52 -0.44
C LEU A 56 3.67 0.66 -1.70
N VAL A 57 4.47 -0.41 -1.73
CA VAL A 57 4.44 -1.43 -2.78
C VAL A 57 3.69 -2.65 -2.25
N ALA A 58 2.88 -3.29 -3.07
CA ALA A 58 2.20 -4.53 -2.72
C ALA A 58 2.28 -5.54 -3.86
N GLU A 59 2.20 -6.82 -3.51
CA GLU A 59 2.04 -7.89 -4.49
C GLU A 59 0.67 -7.82 -5.17
N GLY A 60 0.61 -8.26 -6.42
CA GLY A 60 -0.63 -8.38 -7.17
C GLY A 60 -1.31 -9.72 -6.95
N ILE A 61 -2.63 -9.73 -7.07
CA ILE A 61 -3.45 -10.95 -7.16
C ILE A 61 -3.57 -11.37 -8.61
N SER A 62 -3.18 -12.61 -8.90
CA SER A 62 -3.21 -13.19 -10.24
C SER A 62 -4.63 -13.14 -10.83
N GLY A 63 -4.74 -12.71 -12.10
CA GLY A 63 -6.02 -12.59 -12.80
C GLY A 63 -6.83 -11.32 -12.48
N GLU A 64 -6.51 -10.59 -11.40
CA GLU A 64 -7.22 -9.37 -11.01
C GLU A 64 -6.40 -8.09 -11.20
N ASP A 65 -5.12 -8.15 -10.84
CA ASP A 65 -4.25 -6.99 -10.75
C ASP A 65 -3.25 -6.95 -11.93
N LYS A 66 -2.88 -5.73 -12.34
CA LYS A 66 -1.78 -5.49 -13.28
C LYS A 66 -0.65 -4.73 -12.59
N GLN A 67 0.58 -5.00 -13.00
CA GLN A 67 1.74 -4.28 -12.50
C GLN A 67 1.63 -2.78 -12.83
N GLY A 68 1.67 -1.95 -11.80
CA GLY A 68 1.44 -0.51 -11.87
C GLY A 68 0.01 -0.08 -11.49
N ASP A 69 -0.90 -1.01 -11.19
CA ASP A 69 -2.19 -0.64 -10.58
C ASP A 69 -1.94 0.04 -9.22
N VAL A 70 -2.77 1.02 -8.87
CA VAL A 70 -2.70 1.73 -7.60
C VAL A 70 -4.00 1.54 -6.83
N LEU A 71 -3.90 0.97 -5.62
CA LEU A 71 -5.01 0.77 -4.70
C LEU A 71 -5.00 1.89 -3.65
N LEU A 72 -6.13 2.56 -3.47
CA LEU A 72 -6.28 3.73 -2.59
C LEU A 72 -7.27 3.41 -1.47
N PHE A 73 -6.81 3.52 -0.23
CA PHE A 73 -7.60 3.32 0.99
C PHE A 73 -7.60 4.60 1.84
N PRO A 74 -8.70 4.93 2.53
CA PRO A 74 -9.87 4.08 2.79
C PRO A 74 -10.93 4.04 1.69
N GLN A 75 -10.81 4.84 0.62
CA GLN A 75 -11.86 4.96 -0.40
C GLN A 75 -12.17 3.66 -1.16
N GLY A 76 -11.29 2.66 -1.10
CA GLY A 76 -11.48 1.38 -1.77
C GLY A 76 -11.48 1.56 -3.28
N LEU A 77 -10.53 2.34 -3.81
CA LEU A 77 -10.45 2.66 -5.23
C LEU A 77 -9.24 2.00 -5.88
N ARG A 78 -9.36 1.66 -7.16
CA ARG A 78 -8.26 1.20 -8.00
C ARG A 78 -8.10 2.12 -9.22
N VAL A 79 -6.91 2.68 -9.38
CA VAL A 79 -6.47 3.33 -10.61
C VAL A 79 -5.67 2.30 -11.42
N ARG A 80 -6.07 2.03 -12.66
CA ARG A 80 -5.42 1.01 -13.49
C ARG A 80 -4.05 1.48 -13.96
N ALA A 81 -3.12 0.53 -14.14
CA ALA A 81 -1.83 0.77 -14.74
C ALA A 81 -1.98 1.47 -16.10
N GLY A 82 -1.18 2.53 -16.32
CA GLY A 82 -1.21 3.34 -17.54
C GLY A 82 -2.14 4.56 -17.49
N GLU A 83 -2.98 4.67 -16.47
CA GLU A 83 -3.73 5.90 -16.20
C GLU A 83 -2.80 7.01 -15.68
N ASP A 84 -3.21 8.26 -15.90
CA ASP A 84 -2.46 9.45 -15.54
C ASP A 84 -2.55 9.78 -14.04
N LEU A 85 -1.57 9.30 -13.28
CA LEU A 85 -1.52 9.44 -11.82
C LEU A 85 -1.37 10.89 -11.34
N GLU A 86 -1.02 11.86 -12.20
CA GLU A 86 -1.00 13.28 -11.79
C GLU A 86 -2.42 13.79 -11.51
N LYS A 87 -3.46 13.12 -12.05
CA LYS A 87 -4.87 13.44 -11.79
C LYS A 87 -5.39 12.90 -10.46
N VAL A 88 -4.56 12.24 -9.66
CA VAL A 88 -4.90 11.91 -8.27
C VAL A 88 -5.02 13.21 -7.48
N LYS A 89 -6.14 13.42 -6.81
CA LYS A 89 -6.41 14.64 -6.03
C LYS A 89 -6.83 14.29 -4.61
N ASN A 90 -6.39 15.09 -3.64
CA ASN A 90 -7.00 15.12 -2.32
C ASN A 90 -8.07 16.22 -2.27
N GLN A 91 -9.33 15.84 -2.08
CA GLN A 91 -10.46 16.74 -1.89
C GLN A 91 -10.85 16.89 -0.40
N GLY A 92 -10.17 16.17 0.49
CA GLY A 92 -10.40 16.21 1.93
C GLY A 92 -9.45 17.16 2.66
N ASP A 93 -9.58 17.21 3.99
CA ASP A 93 -8.75 18.04 4.86
C ASP A 93 -7.56 17.27 5.46
N SER A 94 -6.79 17.94 6.33
CA SER A 94 -5.60 17.35 6.97
C SER A 94 -5.89 16.16 7.89
N GLY A 95 -7.14 15.97 8.31
CA GLY A 95 -7.59 14.91 9.21
C GLY A 95 -8.39 13.79 8.52
N ASN A 96 -8.95 14.06 7.35
CA ASN A 96 -9.80 13.15 6.58
C ASN A 96 -9.53 13.30 5.07
N ALA A 97 -8.46 12.67 4.57
CA ALA A 97 -8.12 12.74 3.15
C ALA A 97 -9.16 12.01 2.31
N VAL A 98 -9.66 12.69 1.28
CA VAL A 98 -10.58 12.13 0.29
C VAL A 98 -9.85 12.07 -1.03
N ILE A 99 -9.23 10.92 -1.31
CA ILE A 99 -8.44 10.74 -2.53
C ILE A 99 -9.34 10.31 -3.67
N THR A 100 -9.25 11.02 -4.79
CA THR A 100 -10.03 10.73 -6.00
C THR A 100 -9.14 10.69 -7.23
N HIS A 101 -9.61 9.97 -8.26
CA HIS A 101 -9.04 9.99 -9.60
C HIS A 101 -10.20 9.78 -10.60
N PRO A 102 -10.25 10.51 -11.73
CA PRO A 102 -11.41 10.49 -12.63
C PRO A 102 -11.67 9.13 -13.30
N ARG A 103 -10.64 8.27 -13.36
CA ARG A 103 -10.71 6.90 -13.91
C ARG A 103 -10.56 5.82 -12.84
N ALA A 104 -10.55 6.19 -11.57
CA ALA A 104 -10.57 5.20 -10.50
C ALA A 104 -11.90 4.42 -10.57
N VAL A 105 -11.81 3.12 -10.37
CA VAL A 105 -12.97 2.25 -10.19
C VAL A 105 -13.03 1.75 -8.76
N PRO A 106 -14.21 1.57 -8.17
CA PRO A 106 -14.34 0.91 -6.87
C PRO A 106 -13.74 -0.50 -6.91
N LEU A 107 -13.10 -0.88 -5.80
CA LEU A 107 -12.91 -2.28 -5.45
C LEU A 107 -14.29 -2.89 -5.12
N THR A 108 -14.43 -4.20 -5.25
CA THR A 108 -15.69 -4.90 -5.00
C THR A 108 -16.21 -4.55 -3.60
N HIS A 109 -17.47 -4.13 -3.47
CA HIS A 109 -18.03 -3.59 -2.22
C HIS A 109 -17.94 -4.57 -1.03
N GLU A 110 -17.90 -5.87 -1.28
CA GLU A 110 -17.76 -6.91 -0.24
C GLU A 110 -16.31 -7.35 0.02
N SER A 111 -15.34 -6.83 -0.74
CA SER A 111 -13.95 -7.21 -0.60
C SER A 111 -13.33 -6.70 0.70
N ARG A 112 -12.53 -7.56 1.32
CA ARG A 112 -11.76 -7.26 2.52
C ARG A 112 -10.30 -7.28 2.12
N HIS A 113 -9.54 -6.26 2.47
CA HIS A 113 -8.15 -6.15 2.07
C HIS A 113 -7.23 -6.16 3.29
N ALA A 114 -6.29 -7.09 3.31
CA ALA A 114 -5.23 -7.16 4.31
C ALA A 114 -3.88 -6.93 3.64
N PHE A 115 -3.15 -5.92 4.09
CA PHE A 115 -1.80 -5.62 3.63
C PHE A 115 -0.81 -5.92 4.75
N ILE A 116 0.09 -6.87 4.51
CA ILE A 116 0.98 -7.40 5.53
C ILE A 116 2.40 -7.20 5.08
N CYS A 117 3.22 -6.53 5.89
CA CYS A 117 4.61 -6.31 5.50
C CYS A 117 5.37 -7.64 5.45
N GLY A 118 5.81 -8.02 4.25
CA GLY A 118 6.65 -9.19 3.96
C GLY A 118 8.08 -8.82 3.55
N HIS A 119 8.46 -7.56 3.68
CA HIS A 119 9.66 -7.01 3.04
C HIS A 119 10.97 -7.41 3.75
N SER A 120 11.53 -8.56 3.35
CA SER A 120 12.75 -9.14 3.92
C SER A 120 13.99 -8.26 3.74
N GLY A 121 14.09 -7.58 2.60
CA GLY A 121 15.20 -6.67 2.29
C GLY A 121 15.25 -5.43 3.20
N ARG A 122 14.13 -5.04 3.81
CA ARG A 122 14.04 -3.92 4.75
C ARG A 122 14.13 -4.37 6.21
N ASP A 123 13.40 -5.44 6.56
CA ASP A 123 13.40 -6.01 7.91
C ASP A 123 13.24 -7.54 7.80
N ARG A 124 14.28 -8.27 8.23
CA ARG A 124 14.30 -9.74 8.17
C ARG A 124 13.15 -10.38 8.96
N ARG A 125 12.64 -9.71 10.01
CA ARG A 125 11.50 -10.20 10.80
C ARG A 125 10.21 -10.14 9.99
N CYS A 126 9.98 -9.06 9.25
CA CYS A 126 8.84 -8.94 8.34
C CYS A 126 8.88 -10.03 7.25
N GLY A 127 10.06 -10.27 6.68
CA GLY A 127 10.26 -11.35 5.69
C GLY A 127 9.96 -12.76 6.19
N ARG A 128 9.98 -12.99 7.51
CA ARG A 128 9.63 -14.27 8.12
C ARG A 128 8.17 -14.31 8.58
N CYS A 129 7.76 -13.34 9.41
CA CYS A 129 6.46 -13.34 10.05
C CYS A 129 5.32 -12.95 9.10
N GLY A 130 5.59 -12.06 8.14
CA GLY A 130 4.59 -11.55 7.21
C GLY A 130 3.96 -12.66 6.35
N PRO A 131 4.77 -13.46 5.63
CA PRO A 131 4.25 -14.58 4.84
C PRO A 131 3.49 -15.62 5.66
N GLU A 132 3.95 -15.95 6.87
CA GLU A 132 3.26 -16.90 7.75
C GLU A 132 1.88 -16.37 8.19
N LEU A 133 1.81 -15.08 8.56
CA LEU A 133 0.54 -14.44 8.91
C LEU A 133 -0.42 -14.38 7.72
N ALA A 134 0.09 -14.06 6.52
CA ALA A 134 -0.71 -14.05 5.30
C ALA A 134 -1.31 -15.43 5.01
N ALA A 135 -0.51 -16.50 5.13
CA ALA A 135 -0.98 -17.86 4.95
C ALA A 135 -2.07 -18.25 5.96
N LYS A 136 -1.92 -17.86 7.23
CA LYS A 136 -2.94 -18.11 8.27
C LYS A 136 -4.25 -17.37 7.99
N ILE A 137 -4.19 -16.14 7.48
CA ILE A 137 -5.40 -15.39 7.13
C ILE A 137 -6.11 -16.04 5.94
N LEU A 138 -5.37 -16.44 4.91
CA LEU A 138 -5.92 -17.14 3.75
C LEU A 138 -6.53 -18.50 4.13
N ALA A 139 -5.97 -19.19 5.13
CA ALA A 139 -6.48 -20.46 5.63
C ALA A 139 -7.87 -20.37 6.27
N PHE A 140 -8.35 -19.17 6.65
CA PHE A 140 -9.76 -18.98 7.05
C PHE A 140 -10.75 -19.20 5.90
N GLY A 141 -10.29 -19.15 4.64
CA GLY A 141 -11.08 -19.55 3.48
C GLY A 141 -12.22 -18.60 3.10
N ASP A 142 -12.21 -17.33 3.53
CA ASP A 142 -13.20 -16.35 3.07
C ASP A 142 -12.80 -15.83 1.68
N PRO A 143 -13.57 -16.15 0.62
CA PRO A 143 -13.23 -15.77 -0.76
C PRO A 143 -13.26 -14.26 -1.01
N ARG A 144 -13.84 -13.48 -0.11
CA ARG A 144 -13.84 -12.01 -0.19
C ARG A 144 -12.56 -11.38 0.36
N THR A 145 -11.68 -12.17 0.98
CA THR A 145 -10.47 -11.65 1.63
C THR A 145 -9.28 -11.68 0.68
N HIS A 146 -8.82 -10.49 0.31
CA HIS A 146 -7.64 -10.27 -0.52
C HIS A 146 -6.45 -9.93 0.37
N VAL A 147 -5.56 -10.90 0.57
CA VAL A 147 -4.32 -10.71 1.33
C VAL A 147 -3.17 -10.39 0.38
N ARG A 148 -2.44 -9.31 0.65
CA ARG A 148 -1.26 -8.91 -0.12
C ARG A 148 -0.08 -8.72 0.80
N LEU A 149 1.06 -9.30 0.44
CA LEU A 149 2.32 -8.91 1.05
C LEU A 149 2.74 -7.55 0.50
N CYS A 150 3.24 -6.69 1.37
CA CYS A 150 3.58 -5.31 1.03
C CYS A 150 4.94 -4.88 1.59
N SER A 151 5.43 -3.75 1.08
CA SER A 151 6.60 -3.06 1.59
C SER A 151 6.34 -2.54 3.00
N HIS A 152 7.39 -2.11 3.67
CA HIS A 152 7.32 -1.71 5.07
C HIS A 152 6.22 -0.67 5.40
N VAL A 153 5.30 -1.05 6.31
CA VAL A 153 4.10 -0.25 6.70
C VAL A 153 4.29 0.64 7.94
N GLY A 154 5.44 0.56 8.63
CA GLY A 154 5.70 1.24 9.91
C GLY A 154 5.67 0.30 11.13
N GLY A 155 5.82 0.87 12.33
CA GLY A 155 5.50 0.20 13.61
C GLY A 155 6.58 -0.72 14.22
N HIS A 156 7.77 -0.80 13.62
CA HIS A 156 8.86 -1.67 14.07
C HIS A 156 9.91 -1.00 14.99
N LYS A 157 9.65 0.24 15.43
CA LYS A 157 10.47 0.98 16.40
C LYS A 157 9.84 0.97 17.77
#